data_AF-A0A7K0PCF4-F1
#
_entry.id   AF-A0A7K0PCF4-F1
#
_cell.length_a   1.000
_cell.length_b   1.000
_cell.length_c   1.000
_cell.angle_alpha   90.00
_cell.angle_beta   90.00
_cell.angle_gamma   90.00
#
_symmetry.space_group_name_H-M   'P 1'
#
loop_
_entity.id
_entity.type
_entity.pdbx_description
1 polymer ?
#
loop_
_entity_poly.entity_id
_entity_poly.type
_entity_poly.pdbx_seq_one_letter_code
_entity_poly.pdbx_strand_id
1 'polypeptide(L)'
;MSTDGGGRPPHDDDEEPVGPGDEEPRRDGDEDPFAFGADAADAGTPGADGRPQRDGDGDPFAFAPDPEDGGPTGDADGPAGGRRPRRRPAADVAADAEAERLERVRLTAEEASERARSIGVRWLAVALIAFVVIIGVTTIAGGRDEQGGDVAAGETLPPFAAPLVSQPRLENEDVNLARRDGQGEAGNTAACSIRNRSVVTSCALLERGPLVLVLFSRGIDACVGAVDLLDAARARYPGLGTLAVSLLGRHDSTGQTARDRRWTLPVVYDRDGALASVLGAPACPLVLFVRPDGTVQQRIIGGLDRAELDRGIRDLLTPPAGTTTAVDGAPAGR
;
A
#
# COMPACT_ATOMS: atom_id res chain seq x y z
N MET A 1 58.28 51.85 -39.62
CA MET A 1 58.30 51.01 -40.84
C MET A 1 57.29 49.91 -40.56
N SER A 2 56.00 50.05 -40.95
CA SER A 2 55.44 49.80 -42.30
C SER A 2 55.89 48.43 -42.82
N THR A 3 55.04 47.43 -43.08
CA THR A 3 53.75 47.34 -43.81
C THR A 3 53.02 46.04 -43.37
N ASP A 4 51.70 45.97 -43.18
CA ASP A 4 50.57 45.94 -44.13
C ASP A 4 50.29 44.57 -44.81
N GLY A 5 49.00 44.24 -44.94
CA GLY A 5 48.40 43.13 -45.72
C GLY A 5 47.99 41.90 -44.90
N GLY A 6 46.74 41.42 -44.88
CA GLY A 6 45.58 41.61 -45.75
C GLY A 6 44.97 40.24 -46.08
N GLY A 7 43.65 40.08 -45.95
CA GLY A 7 42.93 38.90 -46.46
C GLY A 7 41.80 38.37 -45.58
N ARG A 8 40.67 39.09 -45.54
CA ARG A 8 39.39 38.59 -45.02
C ARG A 8 38.57 38.12 -46.23
N PRO A 9 38.12 36.85 -46.30
CA PRO A 9 37.29 36.41 -47.41
C PRO A 9 35.87 37.00 -47.33
N PRO A 10 35.18 37.15 -48.47
CA PRO A 10 33.79 37.60 -48.52
C PRO A 10 32.85 36.55 -47.92
N HIS A 11 31.89 37.03 -47.12
CA HIS A 11 30.67 36.29 -46.80
C HIS A 11 29.76 36.42 -48.02
N ASP A 12 29.48 35.30 -48.68
CA ASP A 12 28.38 35.20 -49.63
C ASP A 12 27.08 35.00 -48.82
N ASP A 13 26.24 36.03 -48.86
CA ASP A 13 24.85 36.00 -48.40
C ASP A 13 24.00 35.36 -49.51
N ASP A 14 23.89 34.02 -49.49
CA ASP A 14 22.88 33.30 -50.26
C ASP A 14 21.56 33.32 -49.49
N GLU A 15 20.76 34.36 -49.76
CA GLU A 15 19.36 34.47 -49.39
C GLU A 15 18.55 33.47 -50.23
N GLU A 16 18.33 32.26 -49.68
CA GLU A 16 17.38 31.31 -50.26
C GLU A 16 15.95 31.85 -50.13
N PRO A 17 15.13 31.80 -51.20
CA PRO A 17 13.73 32.16 -51.12
C PRO A 17 12.97 31.17 -50.24
N VAL A 18 12.46 31.67 -49.11
CA VAL A 18 11.50 30.98 -48.24
C VAL A 18 10.25 30.65 -49.06
N GLY A 19 10.14 29.38 -49.46
CA GLY A 19 8.94 28.84 -50.09
C GLY A 19 7.74 28.90 -49.15
N PRO A 20 6.51 29.00 -49.69
CA PRO A 20 5.29 28.98 -48.89
C PRO A 20 5.24 27.66 -48.10
N GLY A 21 5.06 27.80 -46.79
CA GLY A 21 5.22 26.72 -45.83
C GLY A 21 4.38 25.50 -46.16
N ASP A 22 5.08 24.37 -46.34
CA ASP A 22 4.52 23.08 -46.06
C ASP A 22 4.21 23.05 -44.57
N GLU A 23 2.93 23.23 -44.26
CA GLU A 23 2.33 22.98 -42.96
C GLU A 23 2.65 21.52 -42.60
N GLU A 24 3.75 21.31 -41.86
CA GLU A 24 4.04 20.03 -41.25
C GLU A 24 2.78 19.60 -40.48
N PRO A 25 2.23 18.40 -40.75
CA PRO A 25 1.11 17.90 -39.98
C PRO A 25 1.55 17.88 -38.53
N ARG A 26 0.89 18.70 -37.70
CA ARG A 26 0.99 18.63 -36.25
C ARG A 26 0.94 17.15 -35.88
N ARG A 27 2.03 16.64 -35.31
CA ARG A 27 2.02 15.33 -34.65
C ARG A 27 1.09 15.48 -33.46
N ASP A 28 -0.18 15.15 -33.68
CA ASP A 28 -1.10 14.74 -32.63
C ASP A 28 -0.49 13.45 -32.06
N GLY A 29 0.25 13.55 -30.96
CA GLY A 29 0.98 12.40 -30.41
C GLY A 29 1.98 12.66 -29.29
N ASP A 30 2.11 13.89 -28.78
CA ASP A 30 2.68 14.12 -27.44
C ASP A 30 1.59 13.88 -26.38
N GLU A 31 0.94 12.71 -26.43
CA GLU A 31 0.21 12.20 -25.28
C GLU A 31 1.27 11.85 -24.25
N ASP A 32 1.37 12.64 -23.18
CA ASP A 32 2.19 12.26 -22.03
C ASP A 32 1.72 10.85 -21.62
N PRO A 33 2.60 9.83 -21.61
CA PRO A 33 2.22 8.47 -21.26
C PRO A 33 1.65 8.34 -19.85
N PHE A 34 1.62 9.44 -19.08
CA PHE A 34 0.97 9.59 -17.79
C PHE A 34 -0.26 10.52 -17.76
N ALA A 35 -0.55 11.28 -18.83
CA ALA A 35 -1.73 12.12 -18.90
C ALA A 35 -2.89 11.35 -19.53
N PHE A 36 -3.95 11.13 -18.74
CA PHE A 36 -5.21 10.60 -19.26
C PHE A 36 -6.18 11.75 -19.50
N GLY A 37 -6.75 11.79 -20.70
CA GLY A 37 -7.85 12.70 -21.03
C GLY A 37 -9.01 12.53 -20.05
N ALA A 38 -9.46 13.64 -19.48
CA ALA A 38 -10.59 13.68 -18.56
C ALA A 38 -11.90 13.51 -19.34
N ASP A 39 -12.29 12.29 -19.71
CA ASP A 39 -13.62 12.03 -20.29
C ASP A 39 -14.12 10.61 -19.96
N ALA A 40 -14.77 10.48 -18.80
CA ALA A 40 -15.89 9.56 -18.57
C ALA A 40 -16.58 9.88 -17.23
N ALA A 41 -16.96 11.13 -17.03
CA ALA A 41 -18.10 11.45 -16.16
C ALA A 41 -19.28 11.73 -17.10
N ASP A 42 -20.27 10.83 -17.10
CA ASP A 42 -21.68 11.14 -16.81
C ASP A 42 -22.62 10.07 -17.42
N ALA A 43 -23.18 9.24 -16.55
CA ALA A 43 -24.48 8.62 -16.75
C ALA A 43 -25.11 8.35 -15.38
N GLY A 44 -25.76 9.39 -14.83
CA GLY A 44 -26.92 9.42 -13.93
C GLY A 44 -27.19 8.27 -12.95
N THR A 45 -27.49 8.56 -11.68
CA THR A 45 -28.88 8.84 -11.24
C THR A 45 -28.87 9.51 -9.85
N PRO A 46 -29.80 10.44 -9.54
CA PRO A 46 -29.83 11.17 -8.27
C PRO A 46 -30.64 10.41 -7.20
N GLY A 47 -30.18 10.50 -5.95
CA GLY A 47 -30.90 10.01 -4.78
C GLY A 47 -30.57 10.84 -3.56
N ALA A 48 -31.32 11.92 -3.38
CA ALA A 48 -31.37 12.68 -2.15
C ALA A 48 -31.82 11.79 -0.99
N ASP A 49 -31.20 11.95 0.18
CA ASP A 49 -31.91 11.97 1.46
C ASP A 49 -30.95 12.45 2.55
N GLY A 50 -31.14 13.71 2.93
CA GLY A 50 -30.49 14.30 4.10
C GLY A 50 -30.97 13.63 5.38
N ARG A 51 -30.03 13.31 6.26
CA ARG A 51 -30.30 13.15 7.69
C ARG A 51 -29.32 13.97 8.51
N PRO A 52 -29.82 14.67 9.55
CA PRO A 52 -29.00 15.57 10.34
C PRO A 52 -28.03 14.80 11.25
N GLN A 53 -26.84 15.37 11.34
CA GLN A 53 -25.78 15.02 12.27
C GLN A 53 -26.27 15.34 13.68
N ARG A 54 -26.29 14.33 14.56
CA ARG A 54 -26.67 14.46 15.96
C ARG A 54 -25.40 14.43 16.79
N ASP A 55 -25.01 15.61 17.26
CA ASP A 55 -24.06 15.79 18.34
C ASP A 55 -24.60 15.11 19.60
N GLY A 56 -23.74 14.37 20.29
CA GLY A 56 -24.09 13.56 21.45
C GLY A 56 -22.91 13.40 22.39
N ASP A 57 -22.70 14.45 23.18
CA ASP A 57 -21.94 14.46 24.43
C ASP A 57 -22.48 13.46 25.46
N GLY A 58 -21.58 12.97 26.33
CA GLY A 58 -21.86 12.32 27.62
C GLY A 58 -21.89 10.78 27.57
N ASP A 59 -21.32 10.02 28.51
CA ASP A 59 -20.57 10.31 29.73
C ASP A 59 -19.86 8.98 30.13
N PRO A 60 -18.84 9.02 30.99
CA PRO A 60 -18.04 7.86 31.38
C PRO A 60 -18.72 7.00 32.45
N PHE A 61 -18.71 5.68 32.27
CA PHE A 61 -19.19 4.71 33.25
C PHE A 61 -18.32 4.71 34.52
N ALA A 62 -18.76 5.45 35.54
CA ALA A 62 -18.34 5.28 36.92
C ALA A 62 -19.15 4.15 37.56
N PHE A 63 -18.47 3.07 37.95
CA PHE A 63 -19.02 2.03 38.81
C PHE A 63 -19.00 2.52 40.27
N ALA A 64 -20.16 2.53 40.92
CA ALA A 64 -20.29 2.60 42.37
C ALA A 64 -21.02 1.35 42.89
N PRO A 65 -20.64 0.81 44.07
CA PRO A 65 -21.21 -0.41 44.63
C PRO A 65 -22.49 -0.16 45.44
N ASP A 66 -23.40 -1.14 45.45
CA ASP A 66 -24.58 -1.15 46.34
C ASP A 66 -24.27 -1.78 47.70
N PRO A 67 -24.86 -1.27 48.81
CA PRO A 67 -24.59 -1.71 50.17
C PRO A 67 -25.54 -2.80 50.69
N GLU A 68 -25.05 -3.51 51.70
CA GLU A 68 -25.80 -4.41 52.59
C GLU A 68 -26.77 -3.64 53.51
N ASP A 69 -27.92 -4.24 53.83
CA ASP A 69 -28.72 -4.08 55.07
C ASP A 69 -30.06 -4.82 54.83
N GLY A 70 -30.73 -5.55 55.73
CA GLY A 70 -30.59 -5.82 57.15
C GLY A 70 -31.92 -6.49 57.58
N GLY A 71 -31.88 -7.57 58.36
CA GLY A 71 -33.07 -8.11 59.05
C GLY A 71 -33.53 -7.18 60.18
N PRO A 72 -34.76 -7.32 60.72
CA PRO A 72 -34.87 -8.11 61.96
C PRO A 72 -36.24 -8.79 62.26
N THR A 73 -36.14 -9.85 63.07
CA THR A 73 -36.97 -10.35 64.20
C THR A 73 -38.49 -10.07 64.33
N GLY A 74 -39.22 -11.12 64.76
CA GLY A 74 -39.87 -11.13 66.08
C GLY A 74 -41.42 -11.09 66.16
N ASP A 75 -41.99 -12.24 66.54
CA ASP A 75 -43.10 -12.51 67.48
C ASP A 75 -44.45 -11.74 67.44
N ALA A 76 -45.57 -12.48 67.46
CA ALA A 76 -46.48 -12.60 68.64
C ALA A 76 -47.88 -13.15 68.29
N ASP A 77 -48.46 -13.82 69.30
CA ASP A 77 -49.70 -14.59 69.34
C ASP A 77 -51.03 -13.80 69.27
N GLY A 78 -52.12 -14.51 68.87
CA GLY A 78 -53.44 -14.37 69.51
C GLY A 78 -54.63 -13.93 68.61
N PRO A 79 -55.89 -14.10 69.08
CA PRO A 79 -56.73 -15.23 68.65
C PRO A 79 -58.05 -14.87 67.91
N ALA A 80 -58.68 -15.94 67.43
CA ALA A 80 -60.06 -16.15 66.98
C ALA A 80 -61.06 -14.95 66.99
N GLY A 81 -61.58 -14.64 65.80
CA GLY A 81 -62.78 -13.83 65.61
C GLY A 81 -63.49 -14.22 64.32
N GLY A 82 -64.54 -15.03 64.43
CA GLY A 82 -65.38 -15.45 63.30
C GLY A 82 -65.99 -14.25 62.58
N ARG A 83 -65.52 -13.99 61.35
CA ARG A 83 -66.12 -13.03 60.43
C ARG A 83 -66.96 -13.76 59.40
N ARG A 84 -68.25 -13.45 59.40
CA ARG A 84 -69.22 -13.87 58.38
C ARG A 84 -68.70 -13.50 56.98
N PRO A 85 -68.91 -14.35 55.95
CA PRO A 85 -68.50 -14.06 54.59
C PRO A 85 -69.26 -12.82 54.08
N ARG A 86 -68.58 -11.66 54.04
CA ARG A 86 -69.06 -10.51 53.31
C ARG A 86 -68.98 -10.88 51.83
N ARG A 87 -70.13 -10.89 51.14
CA ARG A 87 -70.18 -10.97 49.68
C ARG A 87 -69.28 -9.88 49.11
N ARG A 88 -68.22 -10.29 48.41
CA ARG A 88 -67.34 -9.39 47.65
C ARG A 88 -68.22 -8.58 46.68
N PRO A 89 -68.10 -7.25 46.64
CA PRO A 89 -68.72 -6.45 45.61
C PRO A 89 -68.24 -6.92 44.23
N ALA A 90 -69.14 -6.93 43.24
CA ALA A 90 -68.87 -7.44 41.90
C ALA A 90 -67.68 -6.75 41.19
N ALA A 91 -67.27 -5.57 41.66
CA ALA A 91 -66.09 -4.85 41.17
C ALA A 91 -64.76 -5.57 41.50
N ASP A 92 -64.66 -6.21 42.68
CA ASP A 92 -63.43 -6.89 43.11
C ASP A 92 -63.19 -8.18 42.29
N VAL A 93 -64.26 -8.83 41.83
CA VAL A 93 -64.18 -10.03 40.98
C VAL A 93 -63.71 -9.69 39.56
N ALA A 94 -64.06 -8.50 39.05
CA ALA A 94 -63.60 -8.04 37.75
C ALA A 94 -62.09 -7.69 37.77
N ALA A 95 -61.62 -7.04 38.85
CA ALA A 95 -60.21 -6.72 39.03
C ALA A 95 -59.34 -7.97 39.18
N ASP A 96 -59.79 -8.97 39.95
CA ASP A 96 -59.08 -10.26 40.10
C ASP A 96 -58.98 -10.99 38.74
N ALA A 97 -60.03 -10.96 37.92
CA ALA A 97 -60.03 -11.59 36.60
C ALA A 97 -59.12 -10.89 35.58
N GLU A 98 -58.99 -9.56 35.66
CA GLU A 98 -58.10 -8.79 34.79
C GLU A 98 -56.62 -8.98 35.18
N ALA A 99 -56.33 -9.05 36.48
CA ALA A 99 -55.01 -9.41 37.00
C ALA A 99 -54.57 -10.82 36.54
N GLU A 100 -55.46 -11.82 36.65
CA GLU A 100 -55.20 -13.18 36.16
C GLU A 100 -55.00 -13.24 34.63
N ARG A 101 -55.62 -12.32 33.89
CA ARG A 101 -55.46 -12.25 32.42
C ARG A 101 -54.11 -11.64 32.06
N LEU A 102 -53.68 -10.60 32.77
CA LEU A 102 -52.37 -9.97 32.58
C LEU A 102 -51.22 -10.89 32.98
N GLU A 103 -51.39 -11.67 34.05
CA GLU A 103 -50.39 -12.64 34.50
C GLU A 103 -50.22 -13.79 33.48
N ARG A 104 -51.33 -14.31 32.94
CA ARG A 104 -51.28 -15.27 31.82
C ARG A 104 -50.58 -14.71 30.59
N VAL A 105 -50.84 -13.44 30.23
CA VAL A 105 -50.15 -12.80 29.09
C VAL A 105 -48.65 -12.67 29.35
N ARG A 106 -48.23 -12.29 30.57
CA ARG A 106 -46.80 -12.17 30.93
C ARG A 106 -46.08 -13.52 30.86
N LEU A 107 -46.66 -14.58 31.40
CA LEU A 107 -46.07 -15.92 31.36
C LEU A 107 -45.92 -16.42 29.91
N THR A 108 -46.91 -16.16 29.04
CA THR A 108 -46.78 -16.52 27.61
C THR A 108 -45.75 -15.69 26.85
N ALA A 109 -45.49 -14.46 27.27
CA ALA A 109 -44.48 -13.59 26.66
C ALA A 109 -43.05 -14.00 27.05
N GLU A 110 -42.85 -14.45 28.29
CA GLU A 110 -41.55 -14.94 28.76
C GLU A 110 -41.14 -16.23 28.03
N GLU A 111 -42.05 -17.20 27.89
CA GLU A 111 -41.80 -18.44 27.15
C GLU A 111 -41.51 -18.22 25.66
N ALA A 112 -42.16 -17.23 25.04
CA ALA A 112 -41.90 -16.86 23.64
C ALA A 112 -40.51 -16.23 23.44
N SER A 113 -40.02 -15.50 24.45
CA SER A 113 -38.71 -14.83 24.40
C SER A 113 -37.52 -15.79 24.50
N GLU A 114 -37.66 -16.87 25.27
CA GLU A 114 -36.61 -17.90 25.40
C GLU A 114 -36.45 -18.73 24.13
N ARG A 115 -37.56 -19.09 23.47
CA ARG A 115 -37.52 -19.78 22.17
C ARG A 115 -36.91 -18.91 21.08
N ALA A 116 -37.24 -17.61 21.05
CA ALA A 116 -36.67 -16.66 20.11
C ALA A 116 -35.15 -16.48 20.29
N ARG A 117 -34.64 -16.45 21.53
CA ARG A 117 -33.19 -16.39 21.80
C ARG A 117 -32.44 -17.62 21.30
N SER A 118 -32.99 -18.82 21.47
CA SER A 118 -32.32 -20.05 21.01
C SER A 118 -32.17 -20.14 19.48
N ILE A 119 -33.15 -19.62 18.74
CA ILE A 119 -33.13 -19.54 17.28
C ILE A 119 -32.13 -18.47 16.83
N GLY A 120 -32.12 -17.30 17.48
CA GLY A 120 -31.17 -16.22 17.19
C GLY A 120 -29.71 -16.63 17.39
N VAL A 121 -29.39 -17.35 18.47
CA VAL A 121 -28.03 -17.82 18.76
C VAL A 121 -27.53 -18.82 17.71
N ARG A 122 -28.40 -19.73 17.25
CA ARG A 122 -28.05 -20.72 16.21
C ARG A 122 -27.73 -20.05 14.87
N TRP A 123 -28.56 -19.09 14.44
CA TRP A 123 -28.31 -18.36 13.19
C TRP A 123 -27.08 -17.46 13.27
N LEU A 124 -26.82 -16.85 14.43
CA LEU A 124 -25.60 -16.06 14.65
C LEU A 124 -24.34 -16.92 14.59
N ALA A 125 -24.36 -18.13 15.17
CA ALA A 125 -23.24 -19.07 15.08
C ALA A 125 -22.98 -19.53 13.63
N VAL A 126 -24.04 -19.81 12.87
CA VAL A 126 -23.92 -20.18 11.44
C VAL A 126 -23.37 -19.01 10.62
N ALA A 127 -23.85 -17.79 10.85
CA ALA A 127 -23.35 -16.59 10.17
C ALA A 127 -21.87 -16.34 10.48
N LEU A 128 -21.44 -16.52 11.74
CA LEU A 128 -20.04 -16.39 12.14
C LEU A 128 -19.15 -17.45 11.45
N ILE A 129 -19.59 -18.72 11.43
CA ILE A 129 -18.86 -19.80 10.75
C ILE A 129 -18.78 -19.51 9.25
N ALA A 130 -19.89 -19.13 8.62
CA ALA A 130 -19.91 -18.75 7.21
C ALA A 130 -18.98 -17.58 6.93
N PHE A 131 -18.94 -16.57 7.81
CA PHE A 131 -18.02 -15.43 7.71
C PHE A 131 -16.55 -15.85 7.82
N VAL A 132 -16.21 -16.72 8.79
CA VAL A 132 -14.84 -17.26 8.93
C VAL A 132 -14.46 -18.13 7.72
N VAL A 133 -15.39 -18.94 7.19
CA VAL A 133 -15.17 -19.73 5.98
C VAL A 133 -15.02 -18.82 4.77
N ILE A 134 -15.80 -17.75 4.63
CA ILE A 134 -15.66 -16.78 3.54
C ILE A 134 -14.32 -16.06 3.66
N ILE A 135 -13.92 -15.58 4.84
CA ILE A 135 -12.60 -14.99 5.05
C ILE A 135 -11.51 -16.01 4.75
N GLY A 136 -11.63 -17.24 5.24
CA GLY A 136 -10.67 -18.32 5.00
C GLY A 136 -10.56 -18.69 3.52
N VAL A 137 -11.68 -18.82 2.81
CA VAL A 137 -11.71 -19.13 1.37
C VAL A 137 -11.23 -17.92 0.56
N THR A 138 -11.58 -16.69 0.91
CA THR A 138 -11.07 -15.50 0.21
C THR A 138 -9.58 -15.25 0.50
N THR A 139 -9.07 -15.62 1.67
CA THR A 139 -7.61 -15.58 1.95
C THR A 139 -6.84 -16.73 1.33
N ILE A 140 -7.44 -17.93 1.20
CA ILE A 140 -6.78 -19.11 0.64
C ILE A 140 -6.93 -19.19 -0.89
N ALA A 141 -8.07 -18.77 -1.44
CA ALA A 141 -8.38 -18.75 -2.87
C ALA A 141 -8.10 -17.39 -3.52
N GLY A 142 -8.20 -16.27 -2.80
CA GLY A 142 -7.76 -14.96 -3.26
C GLY A 142 -6.27 -14.66 -2.97
N GLY A 143 -5.53 -15.64 -2.43
CA GLY A 143 -4.12 -15.51 -2.05
C GLY A 143 -3.15 -16.35 -2.87
N ARG A 144 -3.56 -16.91 -4.02
CA ARG A 144 -2.71 -17.75 -4.89
C ARG A 144 -2.89 -17.50 -6.39
N ASP A 145 -3.31 -16.30 -6.77
CA ASP A 145 -3.02 -15.85 -8.13
C ASP A 145 -1.56 -15.42 -8.18
N GLU A 146 -0.90 -15.74 -9.28
CA GLU A 146 0.54 -15.76 -9.56
C GLU A 146 1.23 -14.37 -9.55
N GLN A 147 0.82 -13.45 -8.66
CA GLN A 147 1.27 -12.06 -8.60
C GLN A 147 2.03 -11.70 -7.30
N GLY A 148 2.13 -12.60 -6.33
CA GLY A 148 3.13 -12.50 -5.27
C GLY A 148 4.44 -13.10 -5.77
N GLY A 149 5.32 -12.28 -6.32
CA GLY A 149 6.65 -12.77 -6.72
C GLY A 149 7.52 -13.06 -5.49
N ASP A 150 8.53 -13.90 -5.66
CA ASP A 150 9.58 -14.13 -4.67
C ASP A 150 10.91 -14.05 -5.40
N VAL A 151 11.34 -12.82 -5.74
CA VAL A 151 12.58 -12.64 -6.51
C VAL A 151 13.75 -13.18 -5.69
N ALA A 152 14.22 -14.36 -6.10
CA ALA A 152 15.28 -15.09 -5.42
C ALA A 152 16.66 -14.74 -5.97
N ALA A 153 17.71 -15.13 -5.25
CA ALA A 153 19.06 -15.06 -5.79
C ALA A 153 19.17 -15.95 -7.05
N GLY A 154 19.74 -15.40 -8.12
CA GLY A 154 19.82 -16.01 -9.45
C GLY A 154 18.68 -15.60 -10.39
N GLU A 155 17.61 -14.97 -9.89
CA GLU A 155 16.50 -14.49 -10.72
C GLU A 155 16.74 -13.08 -11.23
N THR A 156 16.00 -12.70 -12.28
CA THR A 156 16.10 -11.37 -12.89
C THR A 156 15.19 -10.38 -12.16
N LEU A 157 15.73 -9.19 -11.85
CA LEU A 157 14.95 -8.07 -11.35
C LEU A 157 13.87 -7.68 -12.39
N PRO A 158 12.58 -7.70 -12.03
CA PRO A 158 11.52 -7.35 -12.97
C PRO A 158 11.65 -5.90 -13.44
N PRO A 159 11.24 -5.59 -14.68
CA PRO A 159 11.19 -4.22 -15.14
C PRO A 159 10.14 -3.45 -14.33
N PHE A 160 10.53 -2.29 -13.83
CA PHE A 160 9.60 -1.38 -13.16
C PHE A 160 9.94 0.07 -13.50
N ALA A 161 8.95 0.94 -13.37
CA ALA A 161 9.08 2.38 -13.46
C ALA A 161 8.32 3.01 -12.30
N ALA A 162 9.04 3.69 -11.41
CA ALA A 162 8.52 4.19 -10.15
C ALA A 162 8.70 5.71 -10.01
N PRO A 163 7.71 6.43 -9.45
CA PRO A 163 7.76 7.88 -9.30
C PRO A 163 8.79 8.33 -8.24
N LEU A 164 9.56 9.36 -8.57
CA LEU A 164 10.54 9.99 -7.68
C LEU A 164 9.87 10.96 -6.71
N VAL A 165 10.25 10.91 -5.43
CA VAL A 165 9.75 11.85 -4.41
C VAL A 165 10.39 13.24 -4.47
N SER A 166 11.48 13.38 -5.24
CA SER A 166 12.21 14.64 -5.42
C SER A 166 11.71 15.45 -6.62
N GLN A 167 10.79 14.89 -7.40
CA GLN A 167 10.27 15.48 -8.62
C GLN A 167 8.81 15.90 -8.41
N PRO A 168 8.21 16.70 -9.31
CA PRO A 168 6.79 17.00 -9.22
C PRO A 168 5.95 15.72 -9.22
N ARG A 169 4.90 15.72 -8.41
CA ARG A 169 3.94 14.60 -8.34
C ARG A 169 3.31 14.35 -9.71
N LEU A 170 3.20 13.08 -10.07
CA LEU A 170 2.53 12.61 -11.27
C LEU A 170 1.02 12.41 -11.02
N GLU A 171 0.23 12.43 -12.09
CA GLU A 171 -1.20 12.11 -12.02
C GLU A 171 -1.42 10.65 -11.64
N ASN A 172 -0.67 9.75 -12.27
CA ASN A 172 -0.55 8.35 -11.85
C ASN A 172 0.64 8.19 -10.89
N GLU A 173 0.32 7.77 -9.66
CA GLU A 173 1.26 7.61 -8.56
C GLU A 173 1.68 6.15 -8.32
N ASP A 174 1.16 5.20 -9.08
CA ASP A 174 1.46 3.77 -8.92
C ASP A 174 2.70 3.35 -9.71
N VAL A 175 3.34 2.27 -9.27
CA VAL A 175 4.50 1.71 -9.96
C VAL A 175 4.02 0.99 -11.22
N ASN A 176 4.59 1.36 -12.38
CA ASN A 176 4.36 0.61 -13.61
C ASN A 176 5.28 -0.62 -13.64
N LEU A 177 4.69 -1.80 -13.80
CA LEU A 177 5.33 -3.12 -13.84
C LEU A 177 5.19 -3.79 -15.21
N ALA A 178 4.70 -3.06 -16.21
CA ALA A 178 4.46 -3.59 -17.54
C ALA A 178 5.77 -3.97 -18.22
N ARG A 179 5.87 -5.23 -18.66
CA ARG A 179 7.00 -5.76 -19.45
C ARG A 179 6.91 -5.39 -20.93
N ARG A 180 5.70 -5.09 -21.39
CA ARG A 180 5.36 -4.71 -22.77
C ARG A 180 4.16 -3.78 -22.72
N ASP A 181 3.87 -3.10 -23.82
CA ASP A 181 2.71 -2.21 -23.88
C ASP A 181 1.38 -2.98 -23.73
N GLY A 182 0.38 -2.28 -23.20
CA GLY A 182 -1.00 -2.75 -23.03
C GLY A 182 -1.16 -3.90 -22.03
N GLN A 183 -0.52 -3.83 -20.85
CA GLN A 183 -0.67 -4.85 -19.79
C GLN A 183 -1.67 -4.46 -18.68
N GLY A 184 -2.61 -3.55 -18.98
CA GLY A 184 -3.71 -3.20 -18.09
C GLY A 184 -3.21 -2.64 -16.76
N GLU A 185 -3.59 -3.28 -15.65
CA GLU A 185 -3.21 -2.89 -14.28
C GLU A 185 -1.68 -2.79 -14.06
N ALA A 186 -0.88 -3.57 -14.79
CA ALA A 186 0.57 -3.45 -14.70
C ALA A 186 1.11 -2.17 -15.38
N GLY A 187 0.33 -1.57 -16.29
CA GLY A 187 0.69 -0.39 -17.06
C GLY A 187 0.40 -0.53 -18.56
N ASN A 188 0.10 0.60 -19.20
CA ASN A 188 -0.17 0.67 -20.65
C ASN A 188 1.09 0.78 -21.50
N THR A 189 2.19 1.26 -20.92
CA THR A 189 3.49 1.41 -21.59
C THR A 189 4.50 0.55 -20.86
N ALA A 190 5.38 -0.13 -21.60
CA ALA A 190 6.45 -0.93 -21.02
C ALA A 190 7.30 -0.08 -20.06
N ALA A 191 7.51 -0.55 -18.84
CA ALA A 191 8.22 0.17 -17.80
C ALA A 191 9.61 0.66 -18.25
N CYS A 192 10.32 -0.16 -19.02
CA CYS A 192 11.66 0.18 -19.52
C CYS A 192 11.68 1.06 -20.77
N SER A 193 10.54 1.33 -21.42
CA SER A 193 10.47 2.33 -22.51
C SER A 193 10.15 3.74 -21.99
N ILE A 194 9.65 3.86 -20.76
CA ILE A 194 9.35 5.16 -20.15
C ILE A 194 10.61 6.02 -20.03
N ARG A 195 10.52 7.25 -20.52
CA ARG A 195 11.56 8.29 -20.42
C ARG A 195 10.93 9.55 -19.82
N ASN A 196 10.96 9.67 -18.50
CA ASN A 196 10.42 10.83 -17.78
C ASN A 196 11.35 11.18 -16.61
N ARG A 197 11.64 12.47 -16.41
CA ARG A 197 12.51 12.96 -15.33
C ARG A 197 11.96 12.71 -13.93
N SER A 198 10.63 12.56 -13.80
CA SER A 198 9.90 12.28 -12.57
C SER A 198 9.84 10.79 -12.22
N VAL A 199 10.42 9.92 -13.05
CA VAL A 199 10.34 8.47 -12.90
C VAL A 199 11.74 7.86 -12.96
N VAL A 200 11.97 6.81 -12.18
CA VAL A 200 13.15 5.95 -12.31
C VAL A 200 12.71 4.59 -12.80
N THR A 201 13.41 4.07 -13.81
CA THR A 201 13.19 2.72 -14.32
C THR A 201 14.32 1.79 -13.89
N SER A 202 14.02 0.52 -13.63
CA SER A 202 15.05 -0.46 -13.29
C SER A 202 16.07 -0.64 -14.43
N CYS A 203 15.63 -0.62 -15.68
CA CYS A 203 16.53 -0.69 -16.84
C CYS A 203 17.52 0.49 -16.88
N ALA A 204 17.07 1.73 -16.67
CA ALA A 204 17.96 2.89 -16.67
C ALA A 204 18.95 2.89 -15.49
N LEU A 205 18.61 2.20 -14.38
CA LEU A 205 19.53 1.98 -13.27
C LEU A 205 20.59 0.93 -13.62
N LEU A 206 20.18 -0.20 -14.20
CA LEU A 206 21.05 -1.31 -14.56
C LEU A 206 22.01 -0.98 -15.72
N GLU A 207 21.58 -0.14 -16.65
CA GLU A 207 22.44 0.41 -17.72
C GLU A 207 23.65 1.18 -17.16
N ARG A 208 23.54 1.74 -15.95
CA ARG A 208 24.65 2.48 -15.30
C ARG A 208 25.60 1.58 -14.53
N GLY A 209 25.22 0.33 -14.27
CA GLY A 209 26.03 -0.63 -13.53
C GLY A 209 25.25 -1.43 -12.49
N PRO A 210 25.95 -2.05 -11.52
CA PRO A 210 25.32 -2.84 -10.48
C PRO A 210 24.47 -1.97 -9.57
N LEU A 211 23.38 -2.53 -9.05
CA LEU A 211 22.37 -1.82 -8.27
C LEU A 211 22.19 -2.46 -6.89
N VAL A 212 22.17 -1.64 -5.83
CA VAL A 212 21.63 -2.03 -4.53
C VAL A 212 20.31 -1.30 -4.29
N LEU A 213 19.26 -2.06 -4.05
CA LEU A 213 17.91 -1.56 -3.90
C LEU A 213 17.35 -1.94 -2.52
N VAL A 214 16.76 -0.99 -1.82
CA VAL A 214 16.19 -1.18 -0.48
C VAL A 214 14.70 -0.85 -0.49
N LEU A 215 13.87 -1.81 -0.11
CA LEU A 215 12.46 -1.60 0.20
C LEU A 215 12.34 -1.29 1.69
N PHE A 216 11.67 -0.17 2.02
CA PHE A 216 11.57 0.32 3.39
C PHE A 216 10.17 0.88 3.71
N SER A 217 9.83 0.94 4.99
CA SER A 217 8.64 1.62 5.51
C SER A 217 9.03 2.71 6.49
N ARG A 218 8.42 3.91 6.37
CA ARG A 218 8.82 5.14 7.09
C ARG A 218 8.60 5.09 8.61
N GLY A 219 7.77 4.17 9.10
CA GLY A 219 7.44 4.03 10.52
C GLY A 219 8.27 2.99 11.27
N ILE A 220 9.28 2.39 10.62
CA ILE A 220 10.08 1.32 11.20
C ILE A 220 11.55 1.73 11.18
N ASP A 221 12.14 1.97 12.35
CA ASP A 221 13.50 2.49 12.50
C ASP A 221 14.55 1.63 11.78
N ALA A 222 14.42 0.30 11.88
CA ALA A 222 15.32 -0.63 11.19
C ALA A 222 15.28 -0.44 9.66
N CYS A 223 14.12 -0.13 9.09
CA CYS A 223 13.96 0.07 7.65
C CYS A 223 14.54 1.40 7.20
N VAL A 224 14.24 2.48 7.93
CA VAL A 224 14.80 3.80 7.67
C VAL A 224 16.33 3.76 7.83
N GLY A 225 16.83 3.08 8.87
CA GLY A 225 18.25 2.87 9.12
C GLY A 225 18.98 2.16 7.98
N ALA A 226 18.37 1.18 7.33
CA ALA A 226 18.97 0.54 6.16
C ALA A 226 19.15 1.49 4.97
N VAL A 227 18.21 2.42 4.77
CA VAL A 227 18.34 3.47 3.75
C VAL A 227 19.49 4.43 4.11
N ASP A 228 19.63 4.81 5.38
CA ASP A 228 20.76 5.64 5.84
C ASP A 228 22.12 4.96 5.59
N LEU A 229 22.21 3.66 5.86
CA LEU A 229 23.42 2.87 5.60
C LEU A 229 23.76 2.86 4.11
N LEU A 230 22.75 2.65 3.25
CA LEU A 230 22.93 2.66 1.80
C LEU A 230 23.33 4.04 1.26
N ASP A 231 22.69 5.12 1.72
CA ASP A 231 23.03 6.49 1.33
C ASP A 231 24.50 6.81 1.66
N ALA A 232 24.92 6.48 2.88
CA ALA A 232 26.29 6.68 3.33
C ALA A 232 27.32 5.81 2.55
N ALA A 233 26.90 4.66 2.03
CA ALA A 233 27.77 3.80 1.23
C ALA A 233 28.09 4.39 -0.15
N ARG A 234 27.21 5.22 -0.73
CA ARG A 234 27.40 5.80 -2.08
C ARG A 234 28.70 6.55 -2.25
N ALA A 235 29.11 7.31 -1.24
CA ALA A 235 30.38 8.05 -1.27
C ALA A 235 31.62 7.13 -1.37
N ARG A 236 31.51 5.88 -0.92
CA ARG A 236 32.58 4.88 -0.96
C ARG A 236 32.57 4.04 -2.24
N TYR A 237 31.45 4.00 -2.97
CA TYR A 237 31.24 3.17 -4.15
C TYR A 237 30.62 3.97 -5.31
N PRO A 238 31.37 4.86 -5.98
CA PRO A 238 30.82 5.78 -6.97
C PRO A 238 30.27 5.14 -8.26
N GLY A 239 30.59 3.87 -8.53
CA GLY A 239 30.04 3.08 -9.64
C GLY A 239 28.81 2.25 -9.28
N LEU A 240 28.32 2.36 -8.04
CA LEU A 240 27.17 1.61 -7.57
C LEU A 240 25.87 2.43 -7.75
N GLY A 241 24.94 1.88 -8.52
CA GLY A 241 23.55 2.35 -8.53
C GLY A 241 22.90 2.07 -7.18
N THR A 242 22.12 3.01 -6.65
CA THR A 242 21.33 2.77 -5.43
C THR A 242 19.93 3.30 -5.59
N LEU A 243 18.95 2.63 -4.99
CA LEU A 243 17.55 3.05 -4.98
C LEU A 243 16.91 2.70 -3.63
N ALA A 244 16.13 3.62 -3.07
CA ALA A 244 15.23 3.30 -1.96
C ALA A 244 13.78 3.39 -2.44
N VAL A 245 12.99 2.39 -2.06
CA VAL A 245 11.58 2.24 -2.41
C VAL A 245 10.75 2.28 -1.12
N SER A 246 9.94 3.31 -0.95
CA SER A 246 9.02 3.41 0.18
C SER A 246 7.77 2.58 -0.07
N LEU A 247 7.59 1.52 0.70
CA LEU A 247 6.43 0.65 0.66
C LEU A 247 5.19 1.34 1.23
N LEU A 248 4.06 1.14 0.56
CA LEU A 248 2.78 1.81 0.86
C LEU A 248 2.98 3.32 1.05
N GLY A 249 3.89 3.86 0.24
CA GLY A 249 4.41 5.21 0.35
C GLY A 249 3.51 6.21 -0.35
N ARG A 250 3.61 7.48 0.07
CA ARG A 250 2.97 8.60 -0.65
C ARG A 250 3.99 9.67 -0.91
N HIS A 251 3.92 10.30 -2.07
CA HIS A 251 4.82 11.35 -2.54
C HIS A 251 5.29 12.30 -1.43
N ASP A 252 4.38 13.05 -0.81
CA ASP A 252 4.74 14.11 0.14
C ASP A 252 5.36 13.55 1.42
N SER A 253 4.77 12.49 1.95
CA SER A 253 5.19 11.88 3.21
C SER A 253 6.55 11.18 3.09
N THR A 254 6.82 10.56 1.94
CA THR A 254 8.11 9.93 1.64
C THR A 254 9.15 10.98 1.29
N GLY A 255 8.78 12.01 0.53
CA GLY A 255 9.65 13.16 0.25
C GLY A 255 10.04 13.92 1.52
N GLN A 256 9.13 14.07 2.48
CA GLN A 256 9.41 14.65 3.79
C GLN A 256 10.45 13.83 4.54
N THR A 257 10.26 12.52 4.66
CA THR A 257 11.25 11.63 5.28
C THR A 257 12.61 11.72 4.59
N ALA A 258 12.67 11.68 3.26
CA ALA A 258 13.94 11.79 2.53
C ALA A 258 14.67 13.11 2.82
N ARG A 259 13.93 14.23 2.90
CA ARG A 259 14.47 15.56 3.25
C ARG A 259 14.96 15.62 4.69
N ASP A 260 14.18 15.12 5.64
CA ASP A 260 14.54 15.12 7.06
C ASP A 260 15.79 14.27 7.34
N ARG A 261 15.91 13.13 6.65
CA ARG A 261 17.09 12.26 6.73
C ARG A 261 18.25 12.74 5.85
N ARG A 262 18.01 13.73 4.97
CA ARG A 262 18.97 14.30 4.02
C ARG A 262 19.55 13.26 3.06
N TRP A 263 18.72 12.30 2.64
CA TRP A 263 19.14 11.29 1.68
C TRP A 263 19.47 11.92 0.33
N THR A 264 20.59 11.48 -0.25
CA THR A 264 21.06 11.94 -1.56
C THR A 264 20.78 10.92 -2.66
N LEU A 265 20.55 9.67 -2.28
CA LEU A 265 20.15 8.61 -3.18
C LEU A 265 18.73 8.84 -3.75
N PRO A 266 18.42 8.32 -4.95
CA PRO A 266 17.07 8.36 -5.48
C PRO A 266 16.08 7.62 -4.58
N VAL A 267 14.99 8.29 -4.21
CA VAL A 267 13.91 7.70 -3.41
C VAL A 267 12.64 7.71 -4.24
N VAL A 268 12.05 6.53 -4.40
CA VAL A 268 10.76 6.32 -5.06
C VAL A 268 9.75 5.79 -4.04
N TYR A 269 8.49 5.72 -4.42
CA TYR A 269 7.43 5.19 -3.58
C TYR A 269 6.57 4.19 -4.35
N ASP A 270 6.10 3.18 -3.63
CA ASP A 270 5.21 2.12 -4.08
C ASP A 270 3.92 2.25 -3.28
N ARG A 271 2.91 2.92 -3.86
CA ARG A 271 1.73 3.39 -3.13
C ARG A 271 0.79 2.24 -2.77
N ASP A 272 0.58 1.33 -3.70
CA ASP A 272 -0.32 0.18 -3.60
C ASP A 272 0.40 -1.11 -3.16
N GLY A 273 1.74 -1.11 -3.15
CA GLY A 273 2.52 -2.27 -2.75
C GLY A 273 2.72 -3.28 -3.89
N ALA A 274 2.38 -2.92 -5.12
CA ALA A 274 2.48 -3.83 -6.26
C ALA A 274 3.94 -4.25 -6.50
N LEU A 275 4.89 -3.31 -6.39
CA LEU A 275 6.31 -3.64 -6.52
C LEU A 275 6.79 -4.50 -5.35
N ALA A 276 6.35 -4.21 -4.12
CA ALA A 276 6.66 -5.02 -2.95
C ALA A 276 6.18 -6.47 -3.08
N SER A 277 4.97 -6.63 -3.62
CA SER A 277 4.36 -7.94 -3.89
C SER A 277 5.17 -8.71 -4.93
N VAL A 278 5.54 -8.06 -6.04
CA VAL A 278 6.33 -8.67 -7.11
C VAL A 278 7.75 -9.02 -6.67
N LEU A 279 8.38 -8.19 -5.84
CA LEU A 279 9.72 -8.47 -5.31
C LEU A 279 9.72 -9.47 -4.14
N GLY A 280 8.54 -9.83 -3.64
CA GLY A 280 8.38 -10.68 -2.47
C GLY A 280 9.02 -10.05 -1.25
N ALA A 281 8.47 -8.97 -0.72
CA ALA A 281 8.99 -8.34 0.50
C ALA A 281 8.21 -8.83 1.75
N PRO A 282 8.53 -10.01 2.32
CA PRO A 282 7.78 -10.56 3.47
C PRO A 282 8.07 -9.78 4.77
N ALA A 283 9.17 -9.04 4.83
CA ALA A 283 9.56 -8.23 5.96
C ALA A 283 10.37 -7.01 5.51
N CYS A 284 10.53 -6.07 6.44
CA CYS A 284 11.18 -4.80 6.20
C CYS A 284 12.43 -4.66 7.09
N PRO A 285 13.57 -4.18 6.54
CA PRO A 285 13.80 -3.87 5.13
C PRO A 285 13.99 -5.14 4.27
N LEU A 286 13.78 -5.01 2.96
CA LEU A 286 14.25 -5.97 1.96
C LEU A 286 15.36 -5.29 1.14
N VAL A 287 16.52 -5.92 1.04
CA VAL A 287 17.67 -5.41 0.31
C VAL A 287 18.04 -6.37 -0.81
N LEU A 288 18.13 -5.86 -2.04
CA LEU A 288 18.52 -6.62 -3.22
C LEU A 288 19.86 -6.11 -3.75
N PHE A 289 20.78 -7.03 -4.05
CA PHE A 289 22.04 -6.78 -4.72
C PHE A 289 21.93 -7.32 -6.14
N VAL A 290 21.88 -6.42 -7.12
CA VAL A 290 21.53 -6.74 -8.51
C VAL A 290 22.72 -6.43 -9.40
N ARG A 291 23.13 -7.43 -10.18
CA ARG A 291 24.21 -7.32 -11.15
C ARG A 291 23.81 -6.44 -12.33
N PRO A 292 24.78 -5.94 -13.13
CA PRO A 292 24.47 -5.10 -14.29
C PRO A 292 23.58 -5.78 -15.33
N ASP A 293 23.60 -7.12 -15.40
CA ASP A 293 22.72 -7.91 -16.28
C ASP A 293 21.29 -8.06 -15.74
N GLY A 294 20.98 -7.46 -14.59
CA GLY A 294 19.69 -7.55 -13.92
C GLY A 294 19.52 -8.76 -13.02
N THR A 295 20.51 -9.64 -12.90
CA THR A 295 20.43 -10.83 -12.04
C THR A 295 20.61 -10.45 -10.57
N VAL A 296 19.69 -10.86 -9.70
CA VAL A 296 19.81 -10.71 -8.25
C VAL A 296 20.89 -11.65 -7.73
N GLN A 297 22.01 -11.11 -7.26
CA GLN A 297 23.08 -11.91 -6.67
C GLN A 297 22.75 -12.32 -5.24
N GLN A 298 22.22 -11.39 -4.45
CA GLN A 298 21.96 -11.59 -3.03
C GLN A 298 20.71 -10.82 -2.63
N ARG A 299 20.01 -11.37 -1.63
CA ARG A 299 18.86 -10.78 -0.98
C ARG A 299 19.03 -10.86 0.53
N ILE A 300 18.73 -9.77 1.23
CA ILE A 300 18.71 -9.69 2.70
C ILE A 300 17.32 -9.26 3.12
N ILE A 301 16.74 -9.98 4.08
CA ILE A 301 15.40 -9.72 4.61
C ILE A 301 15.54 -9.40 6.10
N GLY A 302 14.99 -8.27 6.53
CA GLY A 302 15.08 -7.80 7.91
C GLY A 302 16.36 -7.02 8.18
N GLY A 303 16.87 -7.11 9.41
CA GLY A 303 17.96 -6.26 9.89
C GLY A 303 19.18 -6.26 8.95
N LEU A 304 19.66 -5.06 8.62
CA LEU A 304 20.87 -4.82 7.83
C LEU A 304 21.85 -4.04 8.69
N ASP A 305 23.09 -4.53 8.81
CA ASP A 305 24.18 -3.76 9.38
C ASP A 305 25.20 -3.29 8.33
N ARG A 306 26.10 -2.40 8.74
CA ARG A 306 27.13 -1.82 7.86
C ARG A 306 28.07 -2.88 7.30
N ALA A 307 28.48 -3.87 8.10
CA ALA A 307 29.44 -4.87 7.68
C ALA A 307 28.83 -5.83 6.65
N GLU A 308 27.55 -6.17 6.83
CA GLU A 308 26.78 -6.97 5.89
C GLU A 308 26.55 -6.23 4.58
N LEU A 309 26.14 -4.96 4.62
CA LEU A 309 26.01 -4.12 3.43
C LEU A 309 27.35 -4.01 2.67
N ASP A 310 28.44 -3.67 3.36
CA ASP A 310 29.76 -3.50 2.75
C ASP A 310 30.30 -4.83 2.18
N ARG A 311 29.93 -5.98 2.76
CA ARG A 311 30.26 -7.31 2.22
C ARG A 311 29.49 -7.56 0.94
N GLY A 312 28.15 -7.43 0.97
CA GLY A 312 27.31 -7.64 -0.22
C GLY A 312 27.70 -6.72 -1.38
N ILE A 313 28.04 -5.45 -1.12
CA ILE A 313 28.53 -4.54 -2.16
C ILE A 313 29.86 -5.04 -2.75
N ARG A 314 30.82 -5.47 -1.93
CA ARG A 314 32.11 -5.98 -2.44
C ARG A 314 31.94 -7.25 -3.27
N ASP A 315 31.06 -8.15 -2.82
CA ASP A 315 30.76 -9.39 -3.54
C ASP A 315 30.03 -9.08 -4.86
N LEU A 316 29.19 -8.04 -4.91
CA LEU A 316 28.52 -7.56 -6.11
C LEU A 316 29.48 -6.93 -7.13
N LEU A 317 30.48 -6.21 -6.64
CA LEU A 317 31.50 -5.57 -7.47
C LEU A 317 32.61 -6.54 -7.90
N THR A 318 32.66 -7.74 -7.34
CA THR A 318 33.62 -8.78 -7.73
C THR A 318 33.10 -9.53 -8.97
N PRO A 319 33.82 -9.54 -10.10
CA PRO A 319 33.42 -10.30 -11.27
C PRO A 319 33.26 -11.80 -10.95
N PRO A 320 32.28 -12.51 -11.53
CA PRO A 320 32.17 -13.94 -11.35
C PRO A 320 33.43 -14.64 -11.88
N ALA A 321 33.99 -15.56 -11.08
CA ALA A 321 35.13 -16.37 -11.49
C ALA A 321 34.73 -17.24 -12.70
N GLY A 322 35.18 -16.86 -13.91
CA GLY A 322 34.86 -17.60 -15.13
C GLY A 322 34.76 -16.74 -16.40
N THR A 323 34.66 -15.41 -16.30
CA THR A 323 34.77 -14.53 -17.48
C THR A 323 36.23 -14.31 -17.84
N THR A 324 36.98 -15.38 -18.05
CA THR A 324 38.20 -15.28 -18.85
C THR A 324 37.71 -15.06 -20.27
N THR A 325 37.63 -13.80 -20.70
CA THR A 325 37.51 -13.47 -22.11
C THR A 325 38.64 -14.21 -22.81
N ALA A 326 38.29 -15.30 -23.50
CA ALA A 326 39.19 -15.91 -24.45
C ALA A 326 39.46 -14.84 -25.51
N VAL A 327 40.53 -14.09 -25.29
CA VAL A 327 41.18 -13.35 -26.36
C VAL A 327 41.75 -14.45 -27.25
N ASP A 328 40.92 -14.91 -28.19
CA ASP A 328 41.38 -15.70 -29.32
C ASP A 328 42.43 -14.86 -30.03
N GLY A 329 43.68 -15.12 -29.69
CA GLY A 329 44.84 -14.67 -30.42
C GLY A 329 44.73 -15.23 -31.82
N ALA A 330 44.21 -14.42 -32.73
CA ALA A 330 44.34 -14.66 -34.15
C ALA A 330 45.84 -14.88 -34.45
N PRO A 331 46.24 -16.03 -35.04
CA PRO A 331 47.61 -16.23 -35.43
C PRO A 331 47.97 -15.21 -36.52
N ALA A 332 49.03 -14.44 -36.28
CA ALA A 332 49.63 -13.56 -37.27
C ALA A 332 50.03 -14.40 -38.50
N GLY A 333 49.31 -14.20 -39.59
CA GLY A 333 49.61 -14.80 -40.88
C GLY A 333 50.45 -13.87 -41.75
N ARG A 334 51.61 -14.40 -42.15
CA ARG A 334 52.57 -14.00 -43.21
C ARG A 334 53.69 -13.04 -42.83
#